data_AF-A0A8X6WQT2-F1
#
_entry.id   AF-A0A8X6WQT2-F1
#
_cell.length_a   1.000
_cell.length_b   1.000
_cell.length_c   1.000
_cell.angle_alpha   90.00
_cell.angle_beta   90.00
_cell.angle_gamma   90.00
#
_symmetry.space_group_name_H-M   'P 1'
#
loop_
_entity.id
_entity.type
_entity.pdbx_description
1 polymer ?
#
loop_
_entity_poly.entity_id
_entity_poly.type
_entity_poly.pdbx_seq_one_letter_code
_entity_poly.pdbx_strand_id
1 'polypeptide(L)'
;MVGTTAQATEAWPGPDDLYKWNWNQLSKYVVTSLDSFAQGIGHEALQIYNASQHNDFVSAEEVYSSMVSDLRQTCPIDRMCRTLANATTSALYRYVVTATPSTSSIATKIDCEGAERYKKIKVKGSIGGGRVMIHPLL
;
A
#
# COMPACT_ATOMS: atom_id res chain seq x y z
N MET A 1 13.15 -12.98 -0.95
CA MET A 1 12.83 -11.54 -0.88
C MET A 1 11.38 -11.34 -1.25
N VAL A 2 10.70 -10.35 -0.67
CA VAL A 2 9.30 -10.01 -0.95
C VAL A 2 9.17 -8.49 -1.09
N GLY A 3 8.43 -8.03 -2.09
CA GLY A 3 8.29 -6.61 -2.41
C GLY A 3 6.84 -6.15 -2.51
N THR A 4 6.55 -4.93 -2.08
CA THR A 4 5.27 -4.25 -2.33
C THR A 4 5.51 -2.84 -2.85
N THR A 5 4.53 -2.23 -3.53
CA THR A 5 4.53 -0.79 -3.80
C THR A 5 3.83 -0.04 -2.66
N ALA A 6 4.13 1.25 -2.49
CA ALA A 6 3.47 2.10 -1.51
C ALA A 6 2.01 2.40 -1.88
N GLN A 7 1.73 2.46 -3.19
CA GLN A 7 0.39 2.51 -3.75
C GLN A 7 0.22 1.33 -4.71
N ALA A 8 -0.66 0.42 -4.35
CA ALA A 8 -0.94 -0.80 -5.11
C ALA A 8 -2.04 -0.60 -6.17
N THR A 9 -2.56 0.62 -6.29
CA THR A 9 -3.78 0.92 -7.03
C THR A 9 -3.59 1.06 -8.53
N GLU A 10 -2.36 1.15 -9.04
CA GLU A 10 -2.12 1.38 -10.49
C GLU A 10 -2.63 0.25 -11.41
N ALA A 11 -2.96 -0.93 -10.87
CA ALA A 11 -3.47 -2.07 -11.66
C ALA A 11 -4.85 -2.58 -11.21
N TRP A 12 -5.66 -1.75 -10.53
CA TRP A 12 -7.03 -2.11 -10.17
C TRP A 12 -8.03 -1.42 -11.09
N PRO A 13 -9.03 -2.13 -11.68
CA PRO A 13 -10.22 -1.50 -12.25
C PRO A 13 -11.06 -0.90 -11.11
N GLY A 14 -10.55 0.18 -10.55
CA GLY A 14 -11.27 1.00 -9.60
C GLY A 14 -12.37 1.79 -10.30
N PRO A 15 -13.17 2.54 -9.52
CA PRO A 15 -14.11 3.49 -10.08
C PRO A 15 -13.37 4.52 -10.94
N ASP A 16 -13.76 4.67 -12.20
CA ASP A 16 -13.13 5.62 -13.14
C ASP A 16 -13.28 7.08 -12.71
N ASP A 17 -14.23 7.37 -11.81
CA ASP A 17 -14.57 8.70 -11.32
C ASP A 17 -14.11 8.96 -9.88
N LEU A 18 -13.22 8.14 -9.31
CA LEU A 18 -12.75 8.23 -7.92
C LEU A 18 -12.23 9.65 -7.56
N TYR A 19 -11.52 10.31 -8.48
CA TYR A 19 -11.01 11.67 -8.32
C TYR A 19 -12.10 12.75 -8.13
N LYS A 20 -13.36 12.43 -8.45
CA LYS A 20 -14.52 13.32 -8.28
C LYS A 20 -15.32 13.02 -7.01
N TRP A 21 -14.95 11.97 -6.29
CA TRP A 21 -15.77 11.50 -5.17
C TRP A 21 -15.75 12.49 -4.02
N ASN A 22 -16.94 12.77 -3.49
CA ASN A 22 -17.08 13.33 -2.16
C ASN A 22 -17.04 12.21 -1.11
N TRP A 23 -16.91 12.61 0.15
CA TRP A 23 -16.83 11.69 1.29
C TRP A 23 -18.06 10.78 1.46
N ASN A 24 -19.25 11.23 1.03
CA ASN A 24 -20.46 10.40 1.06
C ASN A 24 -20.41 9.29 0.01
N GLN A 25 -19.89 9.57 -1.19
CA GLN A 25 -19.66 8.55 -2.22
C GLN A 25 -18.64 7.53 -1.75
N LEU A 26 -17.52 7.99 -1.19
CA LEU A 26 -16.51 7.13 -0.57
C LEU A 26 -17.12 6.20 0.48
N SER A 27 -17.82 6.78 1.46
CA SER A 27 -18.41 6.05 2.58
C SER A 27 -19.38 4.98 2.09
N LYS A 28 -20.33 5.35 1.22
CA LYS A 28 -21.29 4.40 0.63
C LYS A 28 -20.59 3.27 -0.09
N TYR A 29 -19.57 3.58 -0.90
CA TYR A 29 -18.87 2.56 -1.67
C TYR A 29 -18.09 1.60 -0.76
N VAL A 30 -17.35 2.13 0.21
CA VAL A 30 -16.57 1.32 1.17
C VAL A 30 -17.49 0.43 1.99
N VAL A 31 -18.57 0.98 2.55
CA VAL A 31 -19.56 0.21 3.33
C VAL A 31 -20.17 -0.90 2.47
N THR A 32 -20.69 -0.56 1.29
CA THR A 32 -21.32 -1.56 0.41
C THR A 32 -20.33 -2.65 -0.02
N SER A 33 -19.08 -2.29 -0.28
CA SER A 33 -18.05 -3.23 -0.76
C SER A 33 -17.49 -4.13 0.34
N LEU A 34 -17.40 -3.65 1.58
CA LEU A 34 -16.82 -4.43 2.69
C LEU A 34 -17.88 -5.20 3.46
N ASP A 35 -19.09 -4.66 3.59
CA ASP A 35 -20.19 -5.35 4.28
C ASP A 35 -20.69 -6.57 3.51
N SER A 36 -20.38 -6.70 2.21
CA SER A 36 -20.58 -7.95 1.46
C SER A 36 -19.72 -9.11 1.97
N PHE A 37 -18.63 -8.83 2.69
CA PHE A 37 -17.78 -9.86 3.30
C PHE A 37 -18.20 -10.15 4.74
N ALA A 38 -18.41 -9.11 5.56
CA ALA A 38 -19.07 -9.24 6.85
C ALA A 38 -19.66 -7.90 7.31
N GLN A 39 -20.83 -7.97 7.94
CA GLN A 39 -21.56 -6.80 8.41
C GLN A 39 -20.71 -5.94 9.37
N GLY A 40 -20.65 -4.64 9.13
CA GLY A 40 -20.01 -3.66 10.02
C GLY A 40 -18.54 -3.38 9.72
N ILE A 41 -17.85 -4.25 8.96
CA ILE A 41 -16.44 -4.05 8.60
C ILE A 41 -16.24 -2.76 7.81
N GLY A 42 -17.20 -2.40 6.95
CA GLY A 42 -17.12 -1.15 6.19
C GLY A 42 -17.06 0.09 7.06
N HIS A 43 -17.83 0.11 8.14
CA HIS A 43 -17.84 1.23 9.10
C HIS A 43 -16.57 1.27 9.93
N GLU A 44 -16.06 0.11 10.36
CA GLU A 44 -14.78 0.01 11.07
C GLU A 44 -13.61 0.49 10.20
N ALA A 45 -13.59 0.10 8.92
CA ALA A 45 -12.58 0.57 7.97
C ALA A 45 -12.59 2.09 7.84
N LEU A 46 -13.76 2.72 7.68
CA LEU A 46 -13.87 4.18 7.60
C LEU A 46 -13.38 4.88 8.87
N GLN A 47 -13.55 4.27 10.04
CA GLN A 47 -13.02 4.78 11.30
C GLN A 47 -11.49 4.70 11.35
N ILE A 48 -10.90 3.56 10.97
CA ILE A 48 -9.44 3.37 10.96
C ILE A 48 -8.75 4.39 10.04
N TYR A 49 -9.34 4.65 8.87
CA TYR A 49 -8.78 5.59 7.90
C TYR A 49 -9.20 7.05 8.13
N ASN A 50 -9.89 7.35 9.25
CA ASN A 50 -10.39 8.68 9.58
C ASN A 50 -11.16 9.35 8.43
N ALA A 51 -11.86 8.57 7.59
CA ALA A 51 -12.61 9.09 6.45
C ALA A 51 -13.75 10.03 6.88
N SER A 52 -14.16 9.95 8.15
CA SER A 52 -15.14 10.83 8.79
C SER A 52 -14.54 12.16 9.28
N GLN A 53 -13.22 12.26 9.41
CA GLN A 53 -12.51 13.49 9.81
C GLN A 53 -12.11 14.23 8.53
N HIS A 54 -13.11 14.81 7.87
CA HIS A 54 -12.91 15.67 6.71
C HIS A 54 -11.80 16.69 7.01
N ASN A 55 -10.70 16.60 6.26
CA ASN A 55 -9.65 17.60 6.29
C ASN A 55 -9.43 18.11 4.87
N ASP A 56 -9.01 19.36 4.73
CA ASP A 56 -8.78 19.97 3.42
C ASP A 56 -7.49 19.48 2.75
N PHE A 57 -6.73 18.62 3.43
CA PHE A 57 -5.39 18.17 3.02
C PHE A 57 -5.37 16.76 2.41
N VAL A 58 -6.45 15.98 2.56
CA VAL A 58 -6.55 14.60 2.07
C VAL A 58 -7.85 14.44 1.32
N SER A 59 -7.75 13.99 0.07
CA SER A 59 -8.89 13.71 -0.80
C SER A 59 -9.51 12.33 -0.51
N ALA A 60 -10.76 12.16 -0.91
CA ALA A 60 -11.43 10.85 -0.85
C ALA A 60 -10.69 9.79 -1.69
N GLU A 61 -10.09 10.19 -2.80
CA GLU A 61 -9.26 9.34 -3.66
C GLU A 61 -8.02 8.81 -2.93
N GLU A 62 -7.31 9.68 -2.21
CA GLU A 62 -6.12 9.29 -1.44
C GLU A 62 -6.47 8.33 -0.31
N VAL A 63 -7.56 8.59 0.42
CA VAL A 63 -8.04 7.70 1.49
C VAL A 63 -8.42 6.34 0.93
N TYR A 64 -9.22 6.32 -0.14
CA TYR A 64 -9.62 5.08 -0.80
C TYR A 64 -8.41 4.29 -1.31
N SER A 65 -7.50 4.97 -1.99
CA SER A 65 -6.33 4.32 -2.60
C SER A 65 -5.41 3.72 -1.55
N SER A 66 -5.24 4.41 -0.42
CA SER A 66 -4.49 3.90 0.73
C SER A 66 -5.17 2.66 1.33
N MET A 67 -6.47 2.76 1.59
CA MET A 67 -7.28 1.65 2.14
C MET A 67 -7.24 0.41 1.26
N VAL A 68 -7.43 0.55 -0.05
CA VAL A 68 -7.40 -0.56 -0.99
C VAL A 68 -5.99 -1.17 -1.07
N SER A 69 -4.95 -0.35 -1.03
CA SER A 69 -3.56 -0.84 -1.04
C SER A 69 -3.24 -1.68 0.18
N ASP A 70 -3.65 -1.22 1.35
CA ASP A 70 -3.41 -1.92 2.61
C ASP A 70 -4.17 -3.24 2.69
N LEU A 71 -5.47 -3.22 2.36
CA LEU A 71 -6.32 -4.41 2.41
C LEU A 71 -5.86 -5.50 1.44
N ARG A 72 -5.39 -5.14 0.24
CA ARG A 72 -5.11 -6.10 -0.82
C ARG A 72 -3.67 -6.56 -0.90
N GLN A 73 -2.73 -5.69 -0.56
CA GLN A 73 -1.30 -5.98 -0.74
C GLN A 73 -0.52 -5.83 0.55
N THR A 74 -0.50 -4.65 1.15
CA THR A 74 0.42 -4.35 2.27
C THR A 74 0.20 -5.30 3.44
N CYS A 75 -1.03 -5.38 3.97
CA CYS A 75 -1.33 -6.17 5.17
C CYS A 75 -1.24 -7.69 4.93
N PRO A 76 -1.79 -8.26 3.84
CA PRO A 76 -1.61 -9.69 3.55
C PRO A 76 -0.15 -10.10 3.39
N ILE A 77 0.65 -9.30 2.68
CA ILE A 77 2.06 -9.59 2.45
C ILE A 77 2.87 -9.44 3.72
N ASP A 78 2.58 -8.42 4.54
CA ASP A 78 3.24 -8.24 5.83
C ASP A 78 2.99 -9.43 6.76
N ARG A 79 1.73 -9.87 6.85
CA ARG A 79 1.36 -11.05 7.65
C ARG A 79 2.06 -12.31 7.14
N MET A 80 2.06 -12.53 5.83
CA MET A 80 2.78 -13.66 5.21
C MET A 80 4.28 -13.62 5.53
N CYS A 81 4.91 -12.46 5.41
CA CYS A 81 6.33 -12.30 5.71
C CYS A 81 6.65 -12.58 7.18
N ARG A 82 5.81 -12.11 8.11
CA ARG A 82 5.96 -12.40 9.54
C ARG A 82 5.85 -13.89 9.83
N THR A 83 4.86 -14.57 9.24
CA THR A 83 4.70 -16.03 9.40
C THR A 83 5.90 -16.80 8.83
N LEU A 84 6.38 -16.43 7.64
CA LEU A 84 7.56 -17.03 7.02
C LEU A 84 8.84 -16.77 7.84
N ALA A 85 9.03 -15.55 8.34
CA ALA A 85 10.19 -15.22 9.16
C ALA A 85 10.25 -16.08 10.43
N ASN A 86 9.10 -16.43 11.01
CA ASN A 86 9.03 -17.32 12.18
C ASN A 86 9.21 -18.80 11.83
N ALA A 87 8.86 -19.21 10.61
CA ALA A 87 8.88 -20.61 10.19
C ALA A 87 10.21 -21.02 9.52
N THR A 88 11.06 -20.08 9.12
CA THR A 88 12.32 -20.38 8.42
C THR A 88 13.54 -19.90 9.21
N THR A 89 14.64 -20.65 9.09
CA THR A 89 15.94 -20.24 9.66
C THR A 89 16.71 -19.27 8.76
N SER A 90 16.31 -19.19 7.49
CA SER A 90 16.88 -18.31 6.46
C SER A 90 16.43 -16.86 6.64
N ALA A 91 17.25 -15.90 6.21
CA ALA A 91 16.91 -14.49 6.30
C ALA A 91 15.81 -14.13 5.27
N LEU A 92 14.75 -13.49 5.75
CA LEU A 92 13.69 -12.92 4.91
C LEU A 92 13.86 -11.41 4.79
N TYR A 93 13.82 -10.91 3.56
CA TYR A 93 13.94 -9.49 3.26
C TYR A 93 12.65 -8.98 2.64
N ARG A 94 12.08 -7.92 3.23
CA ARG A 94 10.92 -7.19 2.72
C ARG A 94 11.34 -5.79 2.25
N TYR A 95 10.85 -5.35 1.10
CA TYR A 95 11.04 -3.98 0.61
C TYR A 95 9.72 -3.34 0.17
N VAL A 96 9.65 -2.01 0.25
CA VAL A 96 8.51 -1.21 -0.20
C VAL A 96 8.99 -0.17 -1.21
N VAL A 97 8.33 -0.10 -2.36
CA VAL A 97 8.67 0.82 -3.45
C VAL A 97 7.86 2.09 -3.30
N THR A 98 8.53 3.20 -3.04
CA THR A 98 7.92 4.54 -2.92
C THR A 98 8.26 5.44 -4.11
N ALA A 99 8.87 4.90 -5.15
CA ALA A 99 9.30 5.67 -6.31
C ALA A 99 8.13 5.89 -7.26
N THR A 100 7.83 7.16 -7.55
CA THR A 100 6.91 7.55 -8.62
C THR A 100 7.73 7.79 -9.90
N PRO A 101 7.51 7.02 -10.98
CA PRO A 101 8.28 7.19 -12.20
C PRO A 101 7.92 8.52 -12.88
N SER A 102 8.93 9.26 -13.34
CA SER A 102 8.76 10.54 -14.04
C SER A 102 8.16 10.41 -15.45
N THR A 103 8.08 9.18 -15.97
CA THR A 103 7.49 8.80 -17.25
C THR A 103 6.80 7.45 -17.11
N SER A 104 5.77 7.16 -17.92
CA SER A 104 5.06 5.87 -17.92
C SER A 104 5.92 4.77 -18.56
N SER A 105 7.00 4.35 -17.91
CA SER A 105 7.81 3.21 -18.35
C SER A 105 7.58 2.02 -17.43
N ILE A 106 7.13 0.92 -18.04
CA ILE A 106 6.89 -0.37 -17.40
C ILE A 106 8.17 -0.87 -16.72
N ALA A 107 8.06 -1.15 -15.43
CA ALA A 107 9.00 -1.87 -14.56
C ALA A 107 10.33 -1.15 -14.20
N THR A 108 10.32 -0.48 -13.04
CA THR A 108 11.54 -0.15 -12.29
C THR A 108 12.17 -1.45 -11.75
N LYS A 109 13.35 -1.82 -12.22
CA LYS A 109 14.17 -2.89 -11.63
C LYS A 109 14.65 -2.48 -10.24
N ILE A 110 14.55 -3.41 -9.30
CA ILE A 110 14.94 -3.23 -7.90
C ILE A 110 16.08 -4.18 -7.60
N ASP A 111 17.31 -3.63 -7.62
CA ASP A 111 18.51 -4.37 -7.19
C ASP A 111 18.65 -4.27 -5.67
N CYS A 112 18.66 -5.42 -5.01
CA CYS A 112 18.85 -5.53 -3.57
C CYS A 112 20.24 -6.06 -3.24
N GLU A 113 21.15 -5.17 -2.87
CA GLU A 113 22.49 -5.51 -2.39
C GLU A 113 22.57 -5.23 -0.88
N GLY A 114 22.78 -6.26 -0.07
CA GLY A 114 22.99 -6.14 1.38
C GLY A 114 22.38 -7.28 2.21
N ALA A 115 23.21 -8.28 2.53
CA ALA A 115 22.85 -9.38 3.42
C ALA A 115 23.05 -9.00 4.89
N GLU A 116 21.97 -8.68 5.61
CA GLU A 116 21.96 -8.72 7.09
C GLU A 116 20.52 -8.84 7.59
N ARG A 117 20.29 -9.57 8.69
CA ARG A 117 18.98 -10.05 9.16
C ARG A 117 17.90 -8.97 9.31
N TYR A 118 18.30 -7.70 9.41
CA TYR A 118 17.47 -6.52 9.19
C TYR A 118 18.38 -5.44 8.62
N LYS A 119 18.20 -5.04 7.35
CA LYS A 119 18.97 -3.94 6.77
C LYS A 119 18.15 -3.11 5.80
N LYS A 120 18.36 -1.79 5.89
CA LYS A 120 17.88 -0.78 4.94
C LYS A 120 18.56 -1.02 3.59
N ILE A 121 17.86 -1.62 2.64
CA ILE A 121 18.36 -1.84 1.28
C ILE A 121 18.14 -0.58 0.43
N LYS A 122 19.23 0.09 0.02
CA LYS A 122 19.13 1.25 -0.86
C LYS A 122 19.00 0.79 -2.31
N VAL A 123 17.80 0.83 -2.85
CA VAL A 123 17.54 0.51 -4.26
C VAL A 123 17.94 1.71 -5.11
N LYS A 124 18.91 1.54 -6.00
CA LYS A 124 19.30 2.55 -7.01
C LYS A 124 18.60 2.24 -8.34
N GLY A 125 17.44 2.84 -8.56
CA GLY A 125 16.85 2.98 -9.90
C GLY A 125 17.20 4.36 -10.46
N SER A 126 17.97 4.42 -11.55
CA SER A 126 18.40 5.67 -12.17
C SER A 126 17.51 6.01 -13.38
N ILE A 127 16.37 6.65 -13.14
CA ILE A 127 15.84 7.73 -14.01
C ILE A 127 15.07 8.71 -13.10
N GLY A 128 15.73 9.77 -12.65
CA GLY A 128 15.09 10.93 -12.01
C GLY A 128 14.65 10.77 -10.54
N GLY A 129 15.57 11.05 -9.61
CA GLY A 129 15.26 11.83 -8.40
C GLY A 129 14.43 11.22 -7.26
N GLY A 130 13.98 9.97 -7.30
CA GLY A 130 13.19 9.36 -6.21
C GLY A 130 14.05 8.75 -5.08
N ARG A 131 13.74 9.07 -3.81
CA ARG A 131 14.28 8.34 -2.64
C ARG A 131 13.36 7.19 -2.24
N VAL A 132 13.91 5.99 -2.13
CA VAL A 132 13.22 4.80 -1.59
C VAL A 132 13.36 4.80 -0.06
N MET A 133 12.23 4.83 0.65
CA MET A 133 12.17 4.80 2.12
C MET A 133 11.82 3.39 2.60
N ILE A 134 12.63 2.84 3.50
CA ILE A 134 12.40 1.53 4.11
C ILE A 134 12.06 1.76 5.58
N HIS A 135 10.88 1.27 5.97
CA HIS A 135 10.44 1.28 7.36
C HIS A 135 10.83 -0.03 8.06
N PRO A 136 11.38 0.02 9.29
CA PRO A 136 11.51 -1.17 10.12
C PRO A 136 10.11 -1.64 10.57
N LEU A 137 9.90 -2.95 10.56
CA LEU A 137 8.78 -3.57 11.25
C LEU A 137 9.15 -3.67 12.73
N LEU A 138 8.63 -2.74 13.53
CA LEU A 138 8.49 -2.88 14.99
C LEU A 138 7.00 -2.84 15.32
#